data_AF-A0A2E7FN83-F1
#
_entry.id   AF-A0A2E7FN83-F1
#
_cell.length_a   1.000
_cell.length_b   1.000
_cell.length_c   1.000
_cell.angle_alpha   90.00
_cell.angle_beta   90.00
_cell.angle_gamma   90.00
#
_symmetry.space_group_name_H-M   'P 1'
#
loop_
_entity.id
_entity.type
_entity.pdbx_description
1 polymer ?
#
loop_
_entity_poly.entity_id
_entity_poly.type
_entity_poly.pdbx_seq_one_letter_code
_entity_poly.pdbx_strand_id
1 'polypeptide(L)'
;MKLMWIKMKLARAQLGIFILVALLQRTPVVKYVLQFERALSAPVAKIVKMTTWVATSMGLFHATAGATTYQINPASPADATVGEGFSLVFDITGTPSAASSWRVTGDIPPGLSIPGLVGNNINTEDSVAIVGTPTTAGTYNVIAQAWNGSNQTRQTTTATTITIVVAESPLPDPPTILRKPSSTRVPMGGRAQFFFESSGVVDSVQWLKDDVALAGETGQTLIIQDASPTVEGVYSVQVSNAAGSAKSDGGSLTIDDAATADLVNLATRGLVGAGGDIMIGGLTVLGGSTKTVLVRGLGPQLTADGVPGALADPELKVFQTLFDETPIRSQLLVTNDDWEDGSNADELATALTAQNKPLVADSKDAALLLTLNEGVYTFQLSGAGGTEGVGLIELFVVE
;
A
#
# COMPACT_ATOMS: atom_id res chain seq x y z
N MET A 1 -41.05 58.14 54.18
CA MET A 1 -40.26 57.97 52.94
C MET A 1 -38.76 58.32 53.05
N LYS A 2 -38.16 58.46 54.25
CA LYS A 2 -36.68 58.59 54.44
C LYS A 2 -36.01 57.35 55.06
N LEU A 3 -36.79 56.39 55.59
CA LEU A 3 -36.27 55.21 56.28
C LEU A 3 -35.91 54.04 55.32
N MET A 4 -36.61 53.91 54.19
CA MET A 4 -36.40 52.83 53.21
C MET A 4 -35.14 53.02 52.35
N TRP A 5 -34.75 54.28 52.11
CA TRP A 5 -33.53 54.64 51.39
C TRP A 5 -32.25 54.36 52.21
N ILE A 6 -32.34 54.48 53.54
CA ILE A 6 -31.24 54.17 54.48
C ILE A 6 -31.05 52.65 54.61
N LYS A 7 -32.15 51.87 54.69
CA LYS A 7 -32.06 50.39 54.75
C LYS A 7 -31.42 49.78 53.49
N MET A 8 -31.65 50.36 52.31
CA MET A 8 -31.09 49.86 51.05
C MET A 8 -29.59 50.18 50.88
N LYS A 9 -29.11 51.30 51.45
CA LYS A 9 -27.65 51.59 51.55
C LYS A 9 -26.96 50.71 52.59
N LEU A 10 -27.64 50.39 53.70
CA LEU A 10 -27.12 49.50 54.74
C LEU A 10 -26.98 48.05 54.22
N ALA A 11 -27.94 47.57 53.43
CA ALA A 11 -27.88 46.24 52.80
C ALA A 11 -26.74 46.10 51.77
N ARG A 12 -26.44 47.15 50.99
CA ARG A 12 -25.29 47.17 50.06
C ARG A 12 -23.94 47.21 50.80
N ALA A 13 -23.87 47.91 51.94
CA ALA A 13 -22.66 47.93 52.78
C ALA A 13 -22.44 46.58 53.49
N GLN A 14 -23.51 45.93 53.95
CA GLN A 14 -23.44 44.60 54.58
C GLN A 14 -23.05 43.50 53.59
N LEU A 15 -23.49 43.56 52.33
CA LEU A 15 -23.08 42.60 51.30
C LEU A 15 -21.59 42.70 50.98
N GLY A 16 -21.03 43.92 50.92
CA GLY A 16 -19.59 44.15 50.73
C GLY A 16 -18.75 43.63 51.89
N ILE A 17 -19.23 43.79 53.13
CA ILE A 17 -18.56 43.26 54.34
C ILE A 17 -18.61 41.72 54.35
N PHE A 18 -19.71 41.09 53.94
CA PHE A 18 -19.79 39.64 53.84
C PHE A 18 -18.85 39.06 52.77
N ILE A 19 -18.71 39.73 51.62
CA ILE A 19 -17.76 39.34 50.56
C ILE A 19 -16.31 39.53 51.04
N LEU A 20 -16.02 40.61 51.77
CA LEU A 20 -14.69 40.85 52.36
C LEU A 20 -14.33 39.80 53.42
N VAL A 21 -15.28 39.43 54.29
CA VAL A 21 -15.10 38.37 55.31
C VAL A 21 -14.94 37.00 54.65
N ALA A 22 -15.67 36.70 53.57
CA ALA A 22 -15.49 35.46 52.80
C ALA A 22 -14.12 35.40 52.08
N LEU A 23 -13.61 36.53 51.57
CA LEU A 23 -12.26 36.65 50.99
C LEU A 23 -11.15 36.56 52.06
N LEU A 24 -11.37 37.12 53.26
CA LEU A 24 -10.45 37.06 54.40
C LEU A 24 -10.43 35.70 55.10
N GLN A 25 -11.47 34.88 54.98
CA GLN A 25 -11.55 33.55 55.58
C GLN A 25 -10.88 32.43 54.74
N ARG A 26 -10.30 32.74 53.57
CA ARG A 26 -9.67 31.72 52.69
C ARG A 26 -8.23 32.02 52.22
N THR A 27 -7.47 32.88 52.90
CA THR A 27 -6.04 33.04 52.61
C THR A 27 -5.17 33.11 53.89
N PRO A 28 -4.15 32.25 54.05
CA PRO A 28 -3.34 32.17 55.28
C PRO A 28 -2.20 33.21 55.33
N VAL A 29 -2.44 34.45 54.88
CA VAL A 29 -1.39 35.49 54.77
C VAL A 29 -1.52 36.62 55.81
N VAL A 30 -2.67 36.72 56.52
CA VAL A 30 -2.93 37.87 57.41
C VAL A 30 -2.40 37.69 58.84
N LYS A 31 -1.99 36.48 59.26
CA LYS A 31 -1.43 36.28 60.62
C LYS A 31 -0.01 36.82 60.81
N TYR A 32 0.71 37.15 59.73
CA TYR A 32 2.08 37.70 59.81
C TYR A 32 2.16 39.23 59.67
N VAL A 33 1.08 39.89 59.23
CA VAL A 33 1.10 41.35 59.01
C VAL A 33 0.80 42.14 60.30
N LEU A 34 0.00 41.59 61.22
CA LEU A 34 -0.34 42.29 62.47
C LEU A 34 0.75 42.25 63.56
N GLN A 35 1.79 41.42 63.42
CA GLN A 35 2.97 41.47 64.29
C GLN A 35 4.04 42.45 63.80
N PHE A 36 3.92 42.97 62.58
CA PHE A 36 4.89 43.90 61.98
C PHE A 36 4.61 45.38 62.31
N GLU A 37 3.35 45.73 62.63
CA GLU A 37 2.98 47.12 62.96
C GLU A 37 3.38 47.56 64.38
N ARG A 38 3.67 46.65 65.31
CA ARG A 38 4.20 46.99 66.63
C ARG A 38 5.72 47.18 66.68
N ALA A 39 6.43 46.83 65.61
CA ALA A 39 7.90 46.93 65.54
C ALA A 39 8.41 48.21 64.84
N LEU A 40 7.52 49.05 64.28
CA LEU A 40 7.90 50.22 63.46
C LEU A 40 7.70 51.59 64.14
N SER A 41 7.44 51.65 65.45
CA SER A 41 7.34 52.92 66.20
C SER A 41 8.69 53.52 66.63
N ALA A 42 9.78 53.23 65.91
CA ALA A 42 11.11 53.76 66.22
C ALA A 42 11.70 54.55 65.03
N PRO A 43 12.53 55.58 65.27
CA PRO A 43 12.98 56.55 64.25
C PRO A 43 13.92 55.99 63.16
N VAL A 44 14.09 54.67 63.05
CA VAL A 44 15.00 54.01 62.10
C VAL A 44 14.32 53.73 60.74
N ALA A 45 13.00 53.90 60.63
CA ALA A 45 12.21 53.55 59.44
C ALA A 45 12.41 54.45 58.20
N LYS A 46 13.21 55.52 58.27
CA LYS A 46 13.49 56.38 57.10
C LYS A 46 14.57 55.84 56.16
N ILE A 47 15.48 54.98 56.65
CA ILE A 47 16.59 54.44 55.83
C ILE A 47 16.14 53.22 55.00
N VAL A 48 15.12 52.48 55.44
CA VAL A 48 14.65 51.24 54.78
C VAL A 48 13.73 51.50 53.56
N LYS A 49 13.16 52.71 53.42
CA LYS A 49 12.28 53.04 52.27
C LYS A 49 13.03 53.25 50.95
N MET A 50 14.35 53.50 50.96
CA MET A 50 15.15 53.66 49.75
C MET A 50 15.67 52.32 49.18
N THR A 51 15.77 51.26 50.00
CA THR A 51 16.25 49.94 49.55
C THR A 51 15.13 49.02 49.03
N THR A 52 13.88 49.29 49.37
CA THR A 52 12.74 48.43 48.97
C THR A 52 12.29 48.63 47.52
N TRP A 53 12.55 49.79 46.90
CA TRP A 53 12.23 50.01 45.47
C TRP A 53 13.19 49.34 44.49
N VAL A 54 14.38 48.92 44.94
CA VAL A 54 15.32 48.15 44.10
C VAL A 54 14.99 46.65 44.15
N ALA A 55 14.41 46.15 45.24
CA ALA A 55 14.12 44.72 45.40
C ALA A 55 12.84 44.25 44.68
N THR A 56 11.79 45.07 44.64
CA THR A 56 10.53 44.70 43.95
C THR A 56 10.61 44.77 42.43
N SER A 57 11.50 45.58 41.86
CA SER A 57 11.78 45.56 40.42
C SER A 57 12.62 44.35 40.01
N MET A 58 13.52 43.87 40.86
CA MET A 58 14.24 42.60 40.65
C MET A 58 13.31 41.38 40.81
N GLY A 59 12.34 41.41 41.74
CA GLY A 59 11.41 40.31 41.97
C GLY A 59 10.44 40.01 40.81
N LEU A 60 10.06 41.03 40.03
CA LEU A 60 9.25 40.83 38.81
C LEU A 60 10.09 40.36 37.61
N PHE A 61 11.39 40.66 37.57
CA PHE A 61 12.31 40.12 36.56
C PHE A 61 12.70 38.66 36.83
N HIS A 62 12.68 38.22 38.09
CA HIS A 62 12.97 36.82 38.45
C HIS A 62 11.76 35.89 38.36
N ALA A 63 10.52 36.40 38.22
CA ALA A 63 9.33 35.55 38.08
C ALA A 63 9.17 34.93 36.68
N THR A 64 9.85 35.43 35.65
CA THR A 64 9.93 34.83 34.31
C THR A 64 11.11 33.87 34.15
N ALA A 65 12.04 33.80 35.11
CA ALA A 65 13.24 32.97 35.03
C ALA A 65 12.99 31.46 35.26
N GLY A 66 11.74 31.05 35.52
CA GLY A 66 11.32 29.64 35.64
C GLY A 66 10.47 29.12 34.48
N ALA A 67 10.25 29.92 33.43
CA ALA A 67 9.33 29.60 32.33
C ALA A 67 10.02 29.13 31.04
N THR A 68 11.35 29.18 30.97
CA THR A 68 12.09 28.73 29.78
C THR A 68 11.96 27.22 29.62
N THR A 69 11.30 26.78 28.56
CA THR A 69 11.10 25.37 28.24
C THR A 69 11.69 25.04 26.87
N TYR A 70 12.38 23.91 26.77
CA TYR A 70 12.74 23.37 25.46
C TYR A 70 11.52 22.78 24.79
N GLN A 71 11.26 23.19 23.55
CA GLN A 71 10.29 22.58 22.68
C GLN A 71 11.05 21.69 21.70
N ILE A 72 10.85 20.38 21.79
CA ILE A 72 11.52 19.37 20.96
C ILE A 72 10.45 18.58 20.23
N ASN A 73 10.54 18.49 18.90
CA ASN A 73 9.55 17.81 18.06
C ASN A 73 10.23 16.97 16.96
N PRO A 74 10.02 15.64 16.89
CA PRO A 74 9.25 14.83 17.84
C PRO A 74 9.82 14.92 19.26
N ALA A 75 8.99 14.65 20.27
CA ALA A 75 9.39 14.75 21.67
C ALA A 75 10.56 13.80 21.98
N SER A 76 11.43 14.19 22.92
CA SER A 76 12.53 13.35 23.39
C SER A 76 12.07 12.40 24.52
N PRO A 77 12.40 11.09 24.49
CA PRO A 77 13.17 10.40 23.45
C PRO A 77 12.42 10.29 22.12
N ALA A 78 13.11 10.57 21.03
CA ALA A 78 12.59 10.50 19.67
C ALA A 78 12.98 9.19 18.98
N ASP A 79 12.03 8.54 18.34
CA ASP A 79 12.24 7.29 17.61
C ASP A 79 12.64 7.56 16.15
N ALA A 80 13.62 6.81 15.66
CA ALA A 80 14.10 6.82 14.28
C ALA A 80 14.39 5.38 13.80
N THR A 81 14.43 5.17 12.49
CA THR A 81 14.72 3.86 11.88
C THR A 81 15.92 3.97 10.95
N VAL A 82 16.87 3.03 11.02
CA VAL A 82 17.98 2.96 10.06
C VAL A 82 17.45 2.92 8.62
N GLY A 83 17.95 3.79 7.75
CA GLY A 83 17.56 3.85 6.34
C GLY A 83 16.31 4.69 6.03
N GLU A 84 15.59 5.19 7.03
CA GLU A 84 14.44 6.08 6.84
C GLU A 84 14.80 7.55 7.09
N GLY A 85 14.15 8.48 6.38
CA GLY A 85 14.35 9.91 6.60
C GLY A 85 13.87 10.35 7.98
N PHE A 86 14.70 11.08 8.72
CA PHE A 86 14.41 11.59 10.06
C PHE A 86 14.61 13.10 10.13
N SER A 87 13.71 13.77 10.86
CA SER A 87 13.81 15.19 11.18
C SER A 87 13.32 15.45 12.60
N LEU A 88 14.16 16.06 13.41
CA LEU A 88 13.82 16.56 14.74
C LEU A 88 14.21 18.03 14.85
N VAL A 89 13.27 18.86 15.25
CA VAL A 89 13.45 20.29 15.45
C VAL A 89 13.39 20.60 16.94
N PHE A 90 14.31 21.41 17.44
CA PHE A 90 14.30 21.90 18.81
C PHE A 90 14.50 23.40 18.88
N ASP A 91 13.80 24.02 19.84
CA ASP A 91 13.84 25.45 20.14
C ASP A 91 13.57 25.70 21.63
N ILE A 92 13.68 26.95 22.08
CA ILE A 92 13.28 27.39 23.43
C ILE A 92 12.05 28.29 23.36
N THR A 93 11.14 28.14 24.32
CA THR A 93 9.99 29.02 24.52
C THR A 93 9.95 29.55 25.94
N GLY A 94 9.12 30.57 26.19
CA GLY A 94 8.98 31.17 27.53
C GLY A 94 10.16 32.04 27.97
N THR A 95 11.02 32.46 27.04
CA THR A 95 12.17 33.35 27.32
C THR A 95 11.84 34.83 27.05
N PRO A 96 12.50 35.80 27.74
CA PRO A 96 12.34 37.23 27.45
C PRO A 96 12.93 37.67 26.09
N SER A 97 13.81 36.85 25.52
CA SER A 97 14.51 37.06 24.25
C SER A 97 14.72 35.73 23.53
N ALA A 98 14.63 35.72 22.20
CA ALA A 98 14.95 34.53 21.39
C ALA A 98 16.39 34.04 21.62
N ALA A 99 16.64 32.77 21.33
CA ALA A 99 18.00 32.28 21.19
C ALA A 99 18.66 32.97 19.99
N SER A 100 19.95 33.28 20.09
CA SER A 100 20.77 33.82 19.00
C SER A 100 21.98 32.92 18.70
N SER A 101 22.28 31.98 19.59
CA SER A 101 23.20 30.88 19.31
C SER A 101 22.93 29.68 20.19
N TRP A 102 23.41 28.52 19.74
CA TRP A 102 23.30 27.25 20.44
C TRP A 102 24.64 26.55 20.51
N ARG A 103 24.87 25.89 21.64
CA ARG A 103 25.91 24.87 21.79
C ARG A 103 25.28 23.50 21.66
N VAL A 104 25.76 22.71 20.72
CA VAL A 104 25.33 21.32 20.53
C VAL A 104 26.54 20.40 20.68
N THR A 105 26.42 19.41 21.54
CA THR A 105 27.47 18.41 21.85
C THR A 105 26.86 17.04 22.07
N GLY A 106 27.67 16.02 22.32
CA GLY A 106 27.19 14.64 22.45
C GLY A 106 27.23 13.91 21.12
N ASP A 107 26.55 12.77 21.05
CA ASP A 107 26.64 11.86 19.92
C ASP A 107 25.47 12.09 18.97
N ILE A 108 25.76 12.60 17.77
CA ILE A 108 24.77 12.68 16.69
C ILE A 108 24.73 11.30 16.02
N PRO A 109 23.55 10.68 15.84
CA PRO A 109 23.45 9.41 15.12
C PRO A 109 24.15 9.47 13.76
N PRO A 110 24.98 8.48 13.39
CA PRO A 110 25.59 8.40 12.07
C PRO A 110 24.54 8.52 10.96
N GLY A 111 24.79 9.36 9.95
CA GLY A 111 23.85 9.63 8.86
C GLY A 111 22.89 10.81 9.12
N LEU A 112 22.85 11.32 10.35
CA LEU A 112 22.19 12.60 10.67
C LEU A 112 23.20 13.74 10.75
N SER A 113 22.70 14.96 10.54
CA SER A 113 23.48 16.19 10.58
C SER A 113 22.66 17.34 11.16
N ILE A 114 23.35 18.38 11.61
CA ILE A 114 22.74 19.63 12.05
C ILE A 114 23.20 20.73 11.10
N PRO A 115 22.34 21.18 10.16
CA PRO A 115 22.68 22.24 9.23
C PRO A 115 23.16 23.50 9.96
N GLY A 116 24.30 24.06 9.56
CA GLY A 116 24.85 25.28 10.15
C GLY A 116 25.68 25.07 11.43
N LEU A 117 25.84 23.84 11.91
CA LEU A 117 26.74 23.53 13.03
C LEU A 117 28.21 23.68 12.61
N VAL A 118 28.94 24.58 13.26
CA VAL A 118 30.39 24.78 13.08
C VAL A 118 31.09 24.48 14.40
N GLY A 119 31.85 23.39 14.44
CA GLY A 119 32.37 22.84 15.70
C GLY A 119 31.20 22.42 16.59
N ASN A 120 31.06 23.06 17.75
CA ASN A 120 29.93 22.84 18.67
C ASN A 120 28.94 24.02 18.70
N ASN A 121 29.05 24.98 17.77
CA ASN A 121 28.26 26.22 17.78
C ASN A 121 27.40 26.38 16.53
N ILE A 122 26.19 26.90 16.70
CA ILE A 122 25.35 27.41 15.62
C ILE A 122 24.83 28.80 16.00
N ASN A 123 24.97 29.77 15.10
CA ASN A 123 24.44 31.13 15.28
C ASN A 123 23.16 31.25 14.47
N THR A 124 22.02 31.27 15.13
CA THR A 124 20.70 31.32 14.49
C THR A 124 19.68 31.86 15.48
N GLU A 125 18.71 32.61 14.95
CA GLU A 125 17.48 32.99 15.66
C GLU A 125 16.32 32.04 15.33
N ASP A 126 16.48 31.21 14.29
CA ASP A 126 15.54 30.16 13.92
C ASP A 126 15.77 28.88 14.75
N SER A 127 14.76 28.02 14.80
CA SER A 127 14.84 26.69 15.40
C SER A 127 15.94 25.83 14.78
N VAL A 128 16.56 24.95 15.58
CA VAL A 128 17.64 24.07 15.13
C VAL A 128 17.06 22.70 14.78
N ALA A 129 17.52 22.10 13.68
CA ALA A 129 17.07 20.78 13.23
C ALA A 129 18.21 19.76 13.19
N ILE A 130 17.92 18.53 13.60
CA ILE A 130 18.71 17.33 13.36
C ILE A 130 18.01 16.58 12.23
N VAL A 131 18.66 16.43 11.08
CA VAL A 131 18.06 15.88 9.86
C VAL A 131 18.99 14.91 9.14
N GLY A 132 18.41 13.96 8.42
CA GLY A 132 19.15 13.04 7.56
C GLY A 132 18.52 11.65 7.54
N THR A 133 19.32 10.65 7.23
CA THR A 133 18.91 9.24 7.23
C THR A 133 19.91 8.48 8.09
N PRO A 134 19.52 7.98 9.27
CA PRO A 134 20.46 7.34 10.17
C PRO A 134 20.92 6.01 9.58
N THR A 135 22.19 5.67 9.79
CA THR A 135 22.84 4.48 9.19
C THR A 135 23.19 3.41 10.21
N THR A 136 23.02 3.68 11.50
CA THR A 136 23.43 2.77 12.58
C THR A 136 22.41 2.82 13.71
N ALA A 137 21.95 1.65 14.14
CA ALA A 137 21.04 1.52 15.26
C ALA A 137 21.75 1.81 16.58
N GLY A 138 21.03 2.36 17.55
CA GLY A 138 21.59 2.73 18.84
C GLY A 138 20.78 3.80 19.56
N THR A 139 21.14 4.07 20.81
CA THR A 139 20.61 5.20 21.57
C THR A 139 21.67 6.30 21.63
N TYR A 140 21.32 7.48 21.13
CA TYR A 140 22.21 8.62 20.98
C TYR A 140 21.70 9.78 21.83
N ASN A 141 22.61 10.42 22.57
CA ASN A 141 22.28 11.55 23.44
C ASN A 141 22.96 12.80 22.92
N VAL A 142 22.16 13.73 22.40
CA VAL A 142 22.57 15.06 21.94
C VAL A 142 22.27 16.06 23.04
N ILE A 143 23.26 16.85 23.44
CA ILE A 143 23.14 17.88 24.47
C ILE A 143 23.02 19.24 23.79
N ALA A 144 21.91 19.94 24.03
CA ALA A 144 21.64 21.27 23.49
C ALA A 144 21.57 22.32 24.61
N GLN A 145 22.16 23.47 24.36
CA GLN A 145 22.09 24.63 25.26
C GLN A 145 21.98 25.91 24.42
N ALA A 146 21.18 26.88 24.86
CA ALA A 146 20.90 28.10 24.10
C ALA A 146 21.47 29.35 24.78
N TRP A 147 21.80 30.37 23.98
CA TRP A 147 22.27 31.68 24.41
C TRP A 147 21.55 32.80 23.65
N ASN A 148 21.33 33.96 24.28
CA ASN A 148 20.73 35.16 23.65
C ASN A 148 21.77 36.16 23.11
N GLY A 149 22.98 35.70 22.86
CA GLY A 149 24.01 36.40 22.11
C GLY A 149 24.69 35.44 21.15
N SER A 150 25.27 35.97 20.07
CA SER A 150 26.02 35.15 19.11
C SER A 150 27.25 34.52 19.77
N ASN A 151 27.71 33.38 19.25
CA ASN A 151 28.88 32.64 19.70
C ASN A 151 28.88 32.34 21.20
N GLN A 152 27.73 31.89 21.74
CA GLN A 152 27.58 31.47 23.13
C GLN A 152 27.88 32.60 24.15
N THR A 153 27.47 33.83 23.84
CA THR A 153 27.66 34.99 24.72
C THR A 153 26.37 35.41 25.42
N ARG A 154 26.50 36.26 26.46
CA ARG A 154 25.39 36.81 27.28
C ARG A 154 24.71 35.77 28.19
N GLN A 155 23.39 35.65 28.15
CA GLN A 155 22.62 34.79 29.05
C GLN A 155 22.41 33.42 28.39
N THR A 156 22.36 32.37 29.21
CA THR A 156 22.19 30.98 28.74
C THR A 156 21.12 30.25 29.52
N THR A 157 20.60 29.18 28.93
CA THR A 157 19.72 28.20 29.56
C THR A 157 20.51 27.09 30.26
N THR A 158 19.84 26.26 31.06
CA THR A 158 20.37 24.96 31.46
C THR A 158 20.41 24.06 30.22
N ALA A 159 21.47 23.26 30.06
CA ALA A 159 21.53 22.29 28.97
C ALA A 159 20.43 21.23 29.10
N THR A 160 19.87 20.80 27.97
CA THR A 160 18.93 19.68 27.89
C THR A 160 19.54 18.52 27.11
N THR A 161 19.14 17.31 27.45
CA THR A 161 19.48 16.11 26.68
C THR A 161 18.32 15.76 25.75
N ILE A 162 18.61 15.63 24.46
CA ILE A 162 17.75 15.11 23.42
C ILE A 162 18.21 13.68 23.15
N THR A 163 17.38 12.71 23.51
CA THR A 163 17.64 11.29 23.25
C THR A 163 17.00 10.90 21.93
N ILE A 164 17.78 10.29 21.03
CA ILE A 164 17.29 9.70 19.79
C ILE A 164 17.55 8.20 19.86
N VAL A 165 16.49 7.41 19.73
CA VAL A 165 16.55 5.96 19.69
C VAL A 165 16.41 5.54 18.23
N VAL A 166 17.50 5.07 17.63
CA VAL A 166 17.52 4.54 16.27
C VAL A 166 17.34 3.02 16.33
N ALA A 167 16.21 2.53 15.85
CA ALA A 167 15.92 1.11 15.67
C ALA A 167 16.50 0.58 14.36
N GLU A 168 16.77 -0.72 14.29
CA GLU A 168 17.05 -1.40 13.02
C GLU A 168 15.82 -1.33 12.10
N SER A 169 16.05 -1.34 10.78
CA SER A 169 14.96 -1.42 9.81
C SER A 169 14.20 -2.73 9.99
N PRO A 170 12.85 -2.72 10.01
CA PRO A 170 12.08 -3.94 10.16
C PRO A 170 12.36 -4.88 8.98
N LEU A 171 12.58 -6.16 9.28
CA LEU A 171 12.67 -7.19 8.24
C LEU A 171 11.35 -7.25 7.45
N PRO A 172 11.38 -7.49 6.13
CA PRO A 172 10.16 -7.69 5.35
C PRO A 172 9.39 -8.93 5.82
N ASP A 173 8.10 -9.02 5.53
CA ASP A 173 7.34 -10.24 5.80
C ASP A 173 7.95 -11.42 5.03
N PRO A 174 8.22 -12.58 5.67
CA PRO A 174 8.80 -13.74 5.00
C PRO A 174 7.86 -14.25 3.92
N PRO A 175 8.39 -14.79 2.80
CA PRO A 175 7.53 -15.24 1.71
C PRO A 175 6.78 -16.51 2.11
N THR A 176 5.55 -16.63 1.64
CA THR A 176 4.73 -17.85 1.78
C THR A 176 4.13 -18.22 0.44
N ILE A 177 4.05 -19.52 0.14
CA ILE A 177 3.51 -20.01 -1.14
C ILE A 177 2.02 -20.30 -0.97
N LEU A 178 1.19 -19.60 -1.74
CA LEU A 178 -0.27 -19.72 -1.74
C LEU A 178 -0.75 -20.78 -2.74
N ARG A 179 -0.08 -20.85 -3.89
CA ARG A 179 -0.38 -21.81 -4.95
C ARG A 179 0.90 -22.49 -5.41
N LYS A 180 0.89 -23.82 -5.35
CA LYS A 180 2.00 -24.66 -5.79
C LYS A 180 1.89 -25.04 -7.28
N PRO A 181 3.01 -25.44 -7.91
CA PRO A 181 2.99 -26.08 -9.22
C PRO A 181 2.03 -27.28 -9.23
N SER A 182 1.19 -27.35 -10.26
CA SER A 182 0.24 -28.46 -10.45
C SER A 182 0.86 -29.52 -11.35
N SER A 183 0.60 -30.80 -11.08
CA SER A 183 1.05 -31.89 -11.94
C SER A 183 0.48 -31.74 -13.35
N THR A 184 1.33 -31.98 -14.34
CA THR A 184 1.04 -31.82 -15.76
C THR A 184 1.53 -33.05 -16.54
N ARG A 185 0.78 -33.40 -17.58
CA ARG A 185 1.13 -34.45 -18.53
C ARG A 185 1.16 -33.84 -19.93
N VAL A 186 2.23 -34.09 -20.69
CA VAL A 186 2.40 -33.58 -22.06
C VAL A 186 2.94 -34.69 -22.96
N PRO A 187 2.66 -34.65 -24.28
CA PRO A 187 3.30 -35.55 -25.24
C PRO A 187 4.78 -35.19 -25.44
N MET A 188 5.55 -36.11 -26.03
CA MET A 188 6.93 -35.85 -26.45
C MET A 188 6.97 -34.71 -27.49
N GLY A 189 7.94 -33.79 -27.32
CA GLY A 189 8.03 -32.53 -28.07
C GLY A 189 7.03 -31.46 -27.61
N GLY A 190 6.13 -31.78 -26.68
CA GLY A 190 5.15 -30.85 -26.14
C GLY A 190 5.77 -29.76 -25.26
N ARG A 191 4.96 -28.75 -24.94
CA ARG A 191 5.33 -27.66 -24.03
C ARG A 191 4.65 -27.85 -22.68
N ALA A 192 5.43 -27.86 -21.59
CA ALA A 192 4.92 -27.85 -20.23
C ALA A 192 5.13 -26.49 -19.57
N GLN A 193 4.20 -26.09 -18.72
CA GLN A 193 4.27 -24.85 -17.96
C GLN A 193 3.91 -25.09 -16.50
N PHE A 194 4.75 -24.57 -15.61
CA PHE A 194 4.49 -24.51 -14.17
C PHE A 194 4.52 -23.06 -13.71
N PHE A 195 3.70 -22.72 -12.72
CA PHE A 195 3.71 -21.42 -12.08
C PHE A 195 3.36 -21.57 -10.61
N PHE A 196 3.62 -20.53 -9.83
CA PHE A 196 3.27 -20.46 -8.41
C PHE A 196 2.73 -19.08 -8.06
N GLU A 197 2.02 -19.00 -6.94
CA GLU A 197 1.58 -17.74 -6.34
C GLU A 197 2.12 -17.66 -4.91
N SER A 198 2.54 -16.48 -4.48
CA SER A 198 3.11 -16.23 -3.16
C SER A 198 2.60 -14.92 -2.56
N SER A 199 2.70 -14.81 -1.25
CA SER A 199 2.54 -13.55 -0.49
C SER A 199 3.80 -13.23 0.29
N GLY A 200 3.89 -12.01 0.80
CA GLY A 200 5.12 -11.45 1.38
C GLY A 200 6.06 -10.90 0.31
N VAL A 201 7.21 -10.39 0.72
CA VAL A 201 8.25 -9.90 -0.21
C VAL A 201 9.07 -11.08 -0.71
N VAL A 202 9.27 -11.17 -2.03
CA VAL A 202 10.11 -12.19 -2.66
C VAL A 202 11.29 -11.51 -3.34
N ASP A 203 12.50 -11.71 -2.82
CA ASP A 203 13.72 -11.15 -3.40
C ASP A 203 14.38 -12.13 -4.38
N SER A 204 14.20 -13.44 -4.16
CA SER A 204 14.78 -14.48 -5.00
C SER A 204 13.83 -15.66 -5.20
N VAL A 205 13.82 -16.20 -6.42
CA VAL A 205 13.06 -17.38 -6.84
C VAL A 205 14.03 -18.39 -7.44
N GLN A 206 13.85 -19.66 -7.14
CA GLN A 206 14.64 -20.75 -7.71
C GLN A 206 13.73 -21.96 -7.97
N TRP A 207 13.63 -22.40 -9.22
CA TRP A 207 12.96 -23.65 -9.56
C TRP A 207 13.86 -24.85 -9.30
N LEU A 208 13.25 -25.96 -8.86
CA LEU A 208 13.92 -27.23 -8.61
C LEU A 208 13.22 -28.34 -9.39
N LYS A 209 14.01 -29.26 -9.96
CA LYS A 209 13.56 -30.54 -10.50
C LYS A 209 14.14 -31.64 -9.62
N ASP A 210 13.28 -32.48 -9.04
CA ASP A 210 13.68 -33.58 -8.15
C ASP A 210 14.63 -33.10 -7.03
N ASP A 211 14.28 -31.95 -6.43
CA ASP A 211 15.06 -31.25 -5.40
C ASP A 211 16.43 -30.68 -5.84
N VAL A 212 16.74 -30.73 -7.14
CA VAL A 212 17.95 -30.13 -7.73
C VAL A 212 17.60 -28.81 -8.40
N ALA A 213 18.33 -27.74 -8.06
CA ALA A 213 18.13 -26.42 -8.64
C ALA A 213 18.35 -26.41 -10.17
N LEU A 214 17.40 -25.83 -10.90
CA LEU A 214 17.50 -25.57 -12.34
C LEU A 214 18.23 -24.25 -12.57
N ALA A 215 19.37 -24.29 -13.24
CA ALA A 215 20.20 -23.10 -13.43
C ALA A 215 19.47 -22.02 -14.26
N GLY A 216 19.43 -20.78 -13.75
CA GLY A 216 18.83 -19.63 -14.43
C GLY A 216 17.31 -19.52 -14.31
N GLU A 217 16.64 -20.55 -13.80
CA GLU A 217 15.18 -20.58 -13.67
C GLU A 217 14.73 -19.83 -12.41
N THR A 218 14.55 -18.52 -12.57
CA THR A 218 14.23 -17.55 -11.49
C THR A 218 12.94 -16.77 -11.74
N GLY A 219 12.19 -17.13 -12.78
CA GLY A 219 10.91 -16.50 -13.12
C GLY A 219 9.74 -17.03 -12.27
N GLN A 220 8.64 -16.28 -12.24
CA GLN A 220 7.38 -16.72 -11.61
C GLN A 220 6.74 -17.93 -12.32
N THR A 221 7.11 -18.13 -13.59
CA THR A 221 6.68 -19.24 -14.44
C THR A 221 7.91 -19.98 -14.94
N LEU A 222 7.86 -21.31 -14.91
CA LEU A 222 8.81 -22.20 -15.57
C LEU A 222 8.16 -22.76 -16.84
N ILE A 223 8.84 -22.63 -17.98
CA ILE A 223 8.40 -23.17 -19.26
C ILE A 223 9.42 -24.20 -19.72
N ILE A 224 8.95 -25.40 -20.02
CA ILE A 224 9.75 -26.48 -20.58
C ILE A 224 9.30 -26.65 -22.02
N GLN A 225 10.20 -26.32 -22.95
CA GLN A 225 10.01 -26.55 -24.39
C GLN A 225 10.49 -27.95 -24.76
N ASP A 226 9.97 -28.47 -25.89
CA ASP A 226 10.42 -29.73 -26.50
C ASP A 226 10.54 -30.88 -25.49
N ALA A 227 9.48 -31.11 -24.70
CA ALA A 227 9.50 -32.01 -23.57
C ALA A 227 9.85 -33.45 -23.99
N SER A 228 10.77 -34.08 -23.27
CA SER A 228 11.24 -35.45 -23.52
C SER A 228 11.31 -36.22 -22.21
N PRO A 229 11.43 -37.57 -22.21
CA PRO A 229 11.51 -38.35 -20.96
C PRO A 229 12.61 -37.88 -20.00
N THR A 230 13.65 -37.18 -20.49
CA THR A 230 14.73 -36.63 -19.66
C THR A 230 14.29 -35.50 -18.72
N VAL A 231 13.20 -34.79 -19.05
CA VAL A 231 12.64 -33.71 -18.23
C VAL A 231 11.51 -34.19 -17.32
N GLU A 232 11.16 -35.47 -17.33
CA GLU A 232 10.24 -36.01 -16.32
C GLU A 232 10.82 -35.85 -14.91
N GLY A 233 9.95 -35.50 -13.97
CA GLY A 233 10.33 -35.29 -12.58
C GLY A 233 9.34 -34.43 -11.82
N VAL A 234 9.66 -34.18 -10.56
CA VAL A 234 8.85 -33.33 -9.67
C VAL A 234 9.42 -31.92 -9.65
N TYR A 235 8.61 -30.95 -10.07
CA TYR A 235 8.97 -29.54 -10.12
C TYR A 235 8.42 -28.81 -8.91
N SER A 236 9.31 -28.17 -8.15
CA SER A 236 8.98 -27.32 -7.00
C SER A 236 9.69 -25.98 -7.13
N VAL A 237 9.27 -25.00 -6.32
CA VAL A 237 9.90 -23.68 -6.28
C VAL A 237 10.31 -23.34 -4.86
N GLN A 238 11.46 -22.70 -4.72
CA GLN A 238 11.91 -22.07 -3.49
C GLN A 238 11.95 -20.56 -3.68
N VAL A 239 11.37 -19.82 -2.73
CA VAL A 239 11.38 -18.37 -2.68
C VAL A 239 11.99 -17.89 -1.38
N SER A 240 12.72 -16.77 -1.40
CA SER A 240 13.33 -16.21 -0.20
C SER A 240 13.46 -14.69 -0.24
N ASN A 241 13.61 -14.13 0.97
CA ASN A 241 13.99 -12.75 1.23
C ASN A 241 14.91 -12.70 2.47
N ALA A 242 15.27 -11.50 2.93
CA ALA A 242 16.12 -11.32 4.12
C ALA A 242 15.51 -11.89 5.43
N ALA A 243 14.20 -12.08 5.50
CA ALA A 243 13.50 -12.57 6.68
C ALA A 243 13.33 -14.10 6.70
N GLY A 244 13.35 -14.77 5.54
CA GLY A 244 13.18 -16.22 5.48
C GLY A 244 13.03 -16.80 4.07
N SER A 245 12.67 -18.08 4.02
CA SER A 245 12.43 -18.82 2.77
C SER A 245 11.22 -19.74 2.88
N ALA A 246 10.55 -19.99 1.75
CA ALA A 246 9.51 -20.99 1.62
C ALA A 246 9.77 -21.86 0.40
N LYS A 247 9.53 -23.17 0.54
CA LYS A 247 9.61 -24.14 -0.55
C LYS A 247 8.23 -24.74 -0.79
N SER A 248 7.83 -24.89 -2.06
CA SER A 248 6.55 -25.49 -2.40
C SER A 248 6.61 -27.01 -2.33
N ASP A 249 5.46 -27.63 -2.13
CA ASP A 249 5.24 -28.98 -2.64
C ASP A 249 5.40 -29.01 -4.17
N GLY A 250 5.71 -30.18 -4.72
CA GLY A 250 5.97 -30.34 -6.14
C GLY A 250 4.74 -30.65 -7.00
N GLY A 251 4.83 -30.31 -8.28
CA GLY A 251 3.98 -30.81 -9.37
C GLY A 251 4.79 -31.72 -10.29
N SER A 252 4.28 -32.91 -10.62
CA SER A 252 4.98 -33.85 -11.49
C SER A 252 4.82 -33.47 -12.96
N LEU A 253 5.91 -33.50 -13.73
CA LEU A 253 5.86 -33.58 -15.19
C LEU A 253 5.98 -35.05 -15.60
N THR A 254 4.99 -35.54 -16.33
CA THR A 254 5.05 -36.87 -16.98
C THR A 254 4.92 -36.71 -18.48
N ILE A 255 5.78 -37.40 -19.23
CA ILE A 255 5.69 -37.50 -20.68
C ILE A 255 4.86 -38.73 -21.01
N ASP A 256 3.79 -38.52 -21.74
CA ASP A 256 2.91 -39.61 -22.15
C ASP A 256 2.40 -39.40 -23.56
N ASP A 257 2.98 -40.14 -24.48
CA ASP A 257 2.54 -40.21 -25.88
C ASP A 257 1.24 -41.01 -26.04
N ALA A 258 0.84 -41.79 -25.02
CA ALA A 258 -0.37 -42.61 -25.03
C ALA A 258 -1.59 -41.92 -24.42
N ALA A 259 -1.41 -40.79 -23.74
CA ALA A 259 -2.51 -39.97 -23.19
C ALA A 259 -2.64 -38.66 -23.95
N THR A 260 -2.94 -38.74 -25.24
CA THR A 260 -3.63 -37.64 -25.92
C THR A 260 -5.09 -37.66 -25.45
N ALA A 261 -5.36 -37.04 -24.30
CA ALA A 261 -6.72 -36.62 -23.98
C ALA A 261 -6.98 -35.38 -24.83
N ASP A 262 -7.50 -35.59 -26.04
CA ASP A 262 -7.88 -34.48 -26.89
C ASP A 262 -9.15 -33.84 -26.32
N LEU A 263 -9.12 -32.52 -26.15
CA LEU A 263 -10.34 -31.76 -25.90
C LEU A 263 -11.20 -31.87 -27.16
N VAL A 264 -12.13 -32.81 -27.18
CA VAL A 264 -13.00 -33.02 -28.34
C VAL A 264 -14.03 -31.90 -28.46
N ASN A 265 -14.61 -31.47 -27.33
CA ASN A 265 -15.61 -30.41 -27.32
C ASN A 265 -15.69 -29.67 -25.98
N LEU A 266 -16.02 -28.38 -26.04
CA LEU A 266 -16.53 -27.58 -24.93
C LEU A 266 -17.79 -26.84 -25.37
N ALA A 267 -18.84 -26.88 -24.55
CA ALA A 267 -20.11 -26.23 -24.83
C ALA A 267 -20.62 -25.49 -23.59
N THR A 268 -20.98 -24.21 -23.75
CA THR A 268 -21.54 -23.39 -22.67
C THR A 268 -22.76 -22.63 -23.16
N ARG A 269 -23.88 -22.73 -22.44
CA ARG A 269 -25.12 -21.97 -22.71
C ARG A 269 -25.31 -20.91 -21.63
N GLY A 270 -25.67 -19.70 -22.03
CA GLY A 270 -25.83 -18.57 -21.11
C GLY A 270 -26.72 -17.49 -21.69
N LEU A 271 -27.00 -16.47 -20.89
CA LEU A 271 -27.67 -15.26 -21.37
C LEU A 271 -26.64 -14.35 -22.04
N VAL A 272 -26.95 -13.89 -23.24
CA VAL A 272 -26.27 -12.82 -23.96
C VAL A 272 -27.12 -11.55 -23.81
N GLY A 273 -26.52 -10.49 -23.28
CA GLY A 273 -27.10 -9.16 -23.15
C GLY A 273 -26.47 -8.17 -24.13
N ALA A 274 -26.82 -6.88 -23.99
CA ALA A 274 -26.27 -5.80 -24.80
C ALA A 274 -24.88 -5.31 -24.31
N GLY A 275 -24.16 -4.61 -25.20
CA GLY A 275 -22.91 -3.95 -24.86
C GLY A 275 -21.80 -4.94 -24.49
N GLY A 276 -21.31 -4.87 -23.25
CA GLY A 276 -20.26 -5.74 -22.74
C GLY A 276 -20.76 -7.06 -22.14
N ASP A 277 -22.08 -7.25 -22.00
CA ASP A 277 -22.69 -8.42 -21.37
C ASP A 277 -22.79 -9.59 -22.35
N ILE A 278 -21.66 -9.98 -22.93
CA ILE A 278 -21.54 -11.02 -23.96
C ILE A 278 -21.09 -12.36 -23.36
N MET A 279 -21.29 -13.44 -24.11
CA MET A 279 -20.71 -14.73 -23.75
C MET A 279 -19.28 -14.85 -24.27
N ILE A 280 -18.40 -15.47 -23.47
CA ILE A 280 -16.99 -15.64 -23.80
C ILE A 280 -16.60 -17.12 -23.64
N GLY A 281 -16.09 -17.72 -24.72
CA GLY A 281 -15.35 -18.98 -24.72
C GLY A 281 -13.85 -18.72 -24.85
N GLY A 282 -13.03 -19.48 -24.14
CA GLY A 282 -11.57 -19.40 -24.23
C GLY A 282 -10.95 -20.72 -24.69
N LEU A 283 -9.94 -20.65 -25.54
CA LEU A 283 -9.12 -21.81 -25.93
C LEU A 283 -7.65 -21.42 -25.90
N THR A 284 -6.81 -22.29 -25.35
CA THR A 284 -5.36 -22.18 -25.48
C THR A 284 -4.85 -23.39 -26.24
N VAL A 285 -4.19 -23.14 -27.38
CA VAL A 285 -3.52 -24.17 -28.18
C VAL A 285 -2.07 -24.22 -27.73
N LEU A 286 -1.57 -25.39 -27.34
CA LEU A 286 -0.20 -25.62 -26.86
C LEU A 286 0.46 -26.77 -27.64
N GLY A 287 1.80 -26.81 -27.62
CA GLY A 287 2.58 -27.95 -28.13
C GLY A 287 2.92 -27.86 -29.61
N GLY A 288 3.13 -26.66 -30.16
CA GLY A 288 3.73 -26.41 -31.48
C GLY A 288 2.94 -26.87 -32.71
N SER A 289 1.87 -27.65 -32.55
CA SER A 289 0.99 -28.08 -33.66
C SER A 289 -0.18 -27.14 -33.84
N THR A 290 -0.62 -26.98 -35.09
CA THR A 290 -1.90 -26.32 -35.37
C THR A 290 -3.07 -27.20 -34.95
N LYS A 291 -4.19 -26.57 -34.58
CA LYS A 291 -5.45 -27.26 -34.31
C LYS A 291 -6.55 -26.66 -35.17
N THR A 292 -7.29 -27.49 -35.88
CA THR A 292 -8.50 -27.05 -36.56
C THR A 292 -9.66 -27.10 -35.57
N VAL A 293 -10.38 -26.00 -35.46
CA VAL A 293 -11.45 -25.82 -34.48
C VAL A 293 -12.71 -25.37 -35.20
N LEU A 294 -13.78 -26.15 -35.02
CA LEU A 294 -15.13 -25.79 -35.39
C LEU A 294 -15.78 -25.06 -34.22
N VAL A 295 -16.20 -23.81 -34.44
CA VAL A 295 -16.87 -22.97 -33.45
C VAL A 295 -18.30 -22.74 -33.90
N ARG A 296 -19.26 -22.87 -32.98
CA ARG A 296 -20.68 -22.60 -33.24
C ARG A 296 -21.22 -21.63 -32.19
N GLY A 297 -21.92 -20.60 -32.65
CA GLY A 297 -22.66 -19.64 -31.85
C GLY A 297 -24.14 -19.79 -32.19
N LEU A 298 -24.89 -20.45 -31.31
CA LEU A 298 -26.25 -20.88 -31.58
C LEU A 298 -27.29 -20.00 -30.91
N GLY A 299 -28.36 -19.73 -31.66
CA GLY A 299 -29.52 -18.95 -31.25
C GLY A 299 -30.79 -19.51 -31.91
N PRO A 300 -31.00 -19.33 -33.22
CA PRO A 300 -32.10 -19.98 -33.94
C PRO A 300 -32.19 -21.50 -33.75
N GLN A 301 -31.06 -22.23 -33.79
CA GLN A 301 -31.05 -23.68 -33.51
C GLN A 301 -31.59 -23.99 -32.11
N LEU A 302 -31.27 -23.17 -31.10
CA LEU A 302 -31.79 -23.37 -29.74
C LEU A 302 -33.32 -23.19 -29.67
N THR A 303 -33.89 -22.30 -30.49
CA THR A 303 -35.35 -22.18 -30.62
C THR A 303 -35.95 -23.47 -31.15
N ALA A 304 -35.32 -24.07 -32.18
CA ALA A 304 -35.75 -25.36 -32.73
C ALA A 304 -35.62 -26.50 -31.70
N ASP A 305 -34.63 -26.43 -30.82
CA ASP A 305 -34.42 -27.37 -29.71
C ASP A 305 -35.35 -27.09 -28.50
N GLY A 306 -36.25 -26.11 -28.59
CA GLY A 306 -37.25 -25.81 -27.56
C GLY A 306 -36.75 -24.93 -26.41
N VAL A 307 -35.61 -24.26 -26.57
CA VAL A 307 -35.09 -23.31 -25.59
C VAL A 307 -35.84 -21.98 -25.74
N PRO A 308 -36.57 -21.51 -24.70
CA PRO A 308 -37.30 -20.26 -24.77
C PRO A 308 -36.34 -19.06 -24.71
N GLY A 309 -36.68 -18.01 -25.46
CA GLY A 309 -35.93 -16.74 -25.44
C GLY A 309 -34.51 -16.86 -25.98
N ALA A 310 -34.28 -17.77 -26.94
CA ALA A 310 -32.99 -17.88 -27.60
C ALA A 310 -32.63 -16.61 -28.38
N LEU A 311 -31.34 -16.36 -28.50
CA LEU A 311 -30.79 -15.23 -29.24
C LEU A 311 -31.24 -15.32 -30.70
N ALA A 312 -31.81 -14.24 -31.24
CA ALA A 312 -32.39 -14.27 -32.59
C ALA A 312 -31.34 -14.29 -33.70
N ASP A 313 -30.21 -13.64 -33.47
CA ASP A 313 -29.17 -13.38 -34.47
C ASP A 313 -27.78 -13.36 -33.79
N PRO A 314 -27.18 -14.51 -33.48
CA PRO A 314 -25.85 -14.62 -32.88
C PRO A 314 -24.73 -14.14 -33.81
N GLU A 315 -23.80 -13.35 -33.27
CA GLU A 315 -22.55 -12.94 -33.91
C GLU A 315 -21.34 -13.49 -33.13
N LEU A 316 -20.40 -14.13 -33.84
CA LEU A 316 -19.12 -14.60 -33.32
C LEU A 316 -17.99 -13.62 -33.68
N LYS A 317 -17.16 -13.27 -32.69
CA LYS A 317 -15.88 -12.58 -32.89
C LYS A 317 -14.74 -13.35 -32.24
N VAL A 318 -13.65 -13.55 -32.95
CA VAL A 318 -12.50 -14.31 -32.46
C VAL A 318 -11.28 -13.42 -32.33
N PHE A 319 -10.68 -13.42 -31.14
CA PHE A 319 -9.49 -12.65 -30.82
C PHE A 319 -8.31 -13.56 -30.44
N GLN A 320 -7.10 -13.17 -30.81
CA GLN A 320 -5.85 -13.76 -30.33
C GLN A 320 -5.15 -12.77 -29.39
N THR A 321 -4.60 -13.28 -28.28
CA THR A 321 -3.73 -12.50 -27.39
C THR A 321 -2.28 -12.59 -27.88
N LEU A 322 -1.65 -11.44 -28.10
CA LEU A 322 -0.25 -11.33 -28.54
C LEU A 322 0.63 -10.97 -27.33
N PHE A 323 1.32 -11.97 -26.78
CA PHE A 323 2.18 -11.82 -25.60
C PHE A 323 3.59 -11.30 -25.92
N ASP A 324 3.97 -11.32 -27.20
CA ASP A 324 5.26 -10.84 -27.72
C ASP A 324 5.28 -9.32 -27.97
N GLU A 325 4.15 -8.65 -27.79
CA GLU A 325 4.02 -7.20 -27.92
C GLU A 325 3.95 -6.48 -26.56
N THR A 326 4.47 -5.26 -26.51
CA THR A 326 4.42 -4.39 -25.32
C THR A 326 3.73 -3.07 -25.67
N PRO A 327 2.54 -2.77 -25.09
CA PRO A 327 1.79 -3.60 -24.14
C PRO A 327 1.17 -4.83 -24.81
N ILE A 328 0.89 -5.87 -24.01
CA ILE A 328 0.12 -7.04 -24.45
C ILE A 328 -1.22 -6.56 -25.01
N ARG A 329 -1.59 -7.03 -26.20
CA ARG A 329 -2.84 -6.65 -26.86
C ARG A 329 -3.60 -7.84 -27.41
N SER A 330 -4.88 -7.62 -27.69
CA SER A 330 -5.77 -8.57 -28.37
C SER A 330 -5.97 -8.13 -29.82
N GLN A 331 -5.78 -9.06 -30.76
CA GLN A 331 -6.02 -8.86 -32.19
C GLN A 331 -7.31 -9.57 -32.60
N LEU A 332 -8.24 -8.87 -33.27
CA LEU A 332 -9.38 -9.49 -33.94
C LEU A 332 -8.88 -10.30 -35.15
N LEU A 333 -9.25 -11.57 -35.21
CA LEU A 333 -8.92 -12.48 -36.31
C LEU A 333 -10.05 -12.56 -37.33
N VAL A 334 -11.27 -12.81 -36.86
CA VAL A 334 -12.43 -13.06 -37.73
C VAL A 334 -13.73 -12.72 -36.99
N THR A 335 -14.75 -12.41 -37.78
CA THR A 335 -16.13 -12.23 -37.34
C THR A 335 -17.06 -13.04 -38.24
N ASN A 336 -18.17 -13.55 -37.69
CA ASN A 336 -19.23 -14.17 -38.47
C ASN A 336 -20.57 -14.12 -37.73
N ASP A 337 -21.61 -13.62 -38.38
CA ASP A 337 -22.99 -13.55 -37.89
C ASP A 337 -23.95 -14.47 -38.66
N ASP A 338 -23.54 -15.03 -39.80
CA ASP A 338 -24.32 -16.01 -40.56
C ASP A 338 -23.40 -17.15 -41.02
N TRP A 339 -23.69 -18.40 -40.64
CA TRP A 339 -22.78 -19.53 -40.91
C TRP A 339 -22.48 -19.80 -42.40
N GLU A 340 -23.32 -19.30 -43.31
CA GLU A 340 -23.19 -19.46 -44.77
C GLU A 340 -22.36 -18.35 -45.44
N ASP A 341 -22.07 -17.25 -44.73
CA ASP A 341 -21.46 -16.04 -45.32
C ASP A 341 -19.93 -16.07 -45.34
N GLY A 342 -19.31 -17.02 -44.64
CA GLY A 342 -17.86 -17.17 -44.54
C GLY A 342 -17.20 -17.58 -45.87
N SER A 343 -15.97 -17.12 -46.11
CA SER A 343 -15.19 -17.48 -47.32
C SER A 343 -14.93 -18.98 -47.47
N ASN A 344 -15.01 -19.74 -46.38
CA ASN A 344 -14.86 -21.19 -46.33
C ASN A 344 -16.17 -21.91 -45.96
N ALA A 345 -17.34 -21.35 -46.31
CA ALA A 345 -18.65 -21.91 -45.97
C ALA A 345 -18.83 -23.38 -46.44
N ASP A 346 -18.33 -23.76 -47.62
CA ASP A 346 -18.41 -25.14 -48.12
C ASP A 346 -17.62 -26.13 -47.25
N GLU A 347 -16.42 -25.73 -46.80
CA GLU A 347 -15.57 -26.52 -45.90
C GLU A 347 -16.20 -26.63 -44.51
N LEU A 348 -16.75 -25.52 -44.01
CA LEU A 348 -17.50 -25.45 -42.77
C LEU A 348 -18.74 -26.36 -42.80
N ALA A 349 -19.53 -26.34 -43.87
CA ALA A 349 -20.69 -27.21 -44.05
C ALA A 349 -20.31 -28.70 -44.03
N THR A 350 -19.18 -29.03 -44.66
CA THR A 350 -18.60 -30.37 -44.64
C THR A 350 -18.20 -30.79 -43.21
N ALA A 351 -17.51 -29.91 -42.48
CA ALA A 351 -17.09 -30.17 -41.10
C ALA A 351 -18.28 -30.30 -40.13
N LEU A 352 -19.30 -29.44 -40.25
CA LEU A 352 -20.55 -29.52 -39.49
C LEU A 352 -21.24 -30.87 -39.70
N THR A 353 -21.31 -31.33 -40.96
CA THR A 353 -21.91 -32.63 -41.30
C THR A 353 -21.09 -33.78 -40.73
N ALA A 354 -19.77 -33.74 -40.87
CA ALA A 354 -18.86 -34.77 -40.33
C ALA A 354 -18.99 -34.92 -38.81
N GLN A 355 -19.22 -33.82 -38.09
CA GLN A 355 -19.44 -33.81 -36.65
C GLN A 355 -20.89 -34.12 -36.23
N ASN A 356 -21.77 -34.43 -37.18
CA ASN A 356 -23.20 -34.64 -36.95
C ASN A 356 -23.86 -33.44 -36.23
N LYS A 357 -23.46 -32.23 -36.64
CA LYS A 357 -23.93 -30.94 -36.13
C LYS A 357 -24.36 -30.01 -37.28
N PRO A 358 -25.24 -30.46 -38.19
CA PRO A 358 -25.70 -29.59 -39.27
C PRO A 358 -26.40 -28.35 -38.71
N LEU A 359 -26.28 -27.24 -39.45
CA LEU A 359 -27.11 -26.05 -39.26
C LEU A 359 -28.16 -26.00 -40.36
N VAL A 360 -29.30 -25.39 -40.03
CA VAL A 360 -30.40 -25.23 -40.99
C VAL A 360 -30.00 -24.15 -42.01
N ALA A 361 -30.28 -24.40 -43.29
CA ALA A 361 -30.10 -23.41 -44.35
C ALA A 361 -30.88 -22.12 -44.04
N ASP A 362 -30.30 -20.96 -44.39
CA ASP A 362 -30.83 -19.63 -44.08
C ASP A 362 -30.96 -19.32 -42.58
N SER A 363 -30.36 -20.14 -41.70
CA SER A 363 -30.34 -19.87 -40.26
C SER A 363 -29.40 -18.72 -39.92
N LYS A 364 -29.83 -17.87 -38.98
CA LYS A 364 -29.01 -16.84 -38.33
C LYS A 364 -28.02 -17.37 -37.30
N ASP A 365 -27.84 -18.70 -37.18
CA ASP A 365 -26.77 -19.24 -36.34
C ASP A 365 -25.41 -18.89 -36.93
N ALA A 366 -24.45 -18.52 -36.08
CA ALA A 366 -23.07 -18.26 -36.51
C ALA A 366 -22.22 -19.53 -36.36
N ALA A 367 -21.32 -19.76 -37.31
CA ALA A 367 -20.28 -20.79 -37.16
C ALA A 367 -18.99 -20.40 -37.88
N LEU A 368 -17.88 -20.96 -37.43
CA LEU A 368 -16.54 -20.71 -37.96
C LEU A 368 -15.75 -22.03 -37.98
N LEU A 369 -14.98 -22.24 -39.04
CA LEU A 369 -13.96 -23.28 -39.10
C LEU A 369 -12.58 -22.62 -39.21
N LEU A 370 -11.73 -22.81 -38.19
CA LEU A 370 -10.46 -22.09 -38.05
C LEU A 370 -9.31 -23.06 -37.80
N THR A 371 -8.20 -22.87 -38.50
CA THR A 371 -6.92 -23.51 -38.15
C THR A 371 -6.10 -22.54 -37.30
N LEU A 372 -5.89 -22.91 -36.04
CA LEU A 372 -5.26 -22.08 -35.03
C LEU A 372 -3.84 -22.57 -34.75
N ASN A 373 -2.88 -21.64 -34.75
CA ASN A 373 -1.51 -21.90 -34.27
C ASN A 373 -1.47 -21.94 -32.73
N GLU A 374 -0.32 -22.31 -32.15
CA GLU A 374 -0.09 -22.14 -30.71
C GLU A 374 -0.40 -20.70 -30.27
N GLY A 375 -1.19 -20.54 -29.21
CA GLY A 375 -1.67 -19.24 -28.77
C GLY A 375 -2.90 -19.28 -27.86
N VAL A 376 -3.27 -18.10 -27.32
CA VAL A 376 -4.45 -17.91 -26.47
C VAL A 376 -5.53 -17.17 -27.29
N TYR A 377 -6.69 -17.79 -27.40
CA TYR A 377 -7.81 -17.33 -28.21
C TYR A 377 -9.07 -17.09 -27.36
N THR A 378 -9.80 -16.05 -27.70
CA THR A 378 -11.07 -15.66 -27.09
C THR A 378 -12.15 -15.62 -28.16
N PHE A 379 -13.25 -16.33 -27.92
CA PHE A 379 -14.42 -16.39 -28.79
C PHE A 379 -15.55 -15.66 -28.09
N GLN A 380 -15.98 -14.56 -28.67
CA GLN A 380 -17.05 -13.72 -28.16
C GLN A 380 -18.33 -14.05 -28.92
N LEU A 381 -19.41 -14.32 -28.20
CA LEU A 381 -20.75 -14.50 -28.73
C LEU A 381 -21.64 -13.35 -28.24
N SER A 382 -22.08 -12.52 -29.18
CA SER A 382 -22.98 -11.39 -28.98
C SER A 382 -24.23 -11.54 -29.86
N GLY A 383 -25.25 -10.69 -29.66
CA GLY A 383 -26.34 -10.55 -30.62
C GLY A 383 -26.04 -9.47 -31.65
N ALA A 384 -26.22 -9.77 -32.94
CA ALA A 384 -26.13 -8.79 -34.01
C ALA A 384 -27.07 -7.60 -33.72
N GLY A 385 -26.58 -6.38 -33.95
CA GLY A 385 -27.31 -5.16 -33.60
C GLY A 385 -27.59 -4.95 -32.11
N GLY A 386 -26.97 -5.74 -31.21
CA GLY A 386 -27.19 -5.67 -29.77
C GLY A 386 -28.44 -6.40 -29.29
N THR A 387 -28.90 -7.41 -30.04
CA THR A 387 -29.99 -8.28 -29.58
C THR A 387 -29.57 -9.10 -28.36
N GLU A 388 -30.56 -9.48 -27.56
CA GLU A 388 -30.37 -10.21 -26.31
C GLU A 388 -31.11 -11.55 -26.36
N GLY A 389 -30.65 -12.53 -25.59
CA GLY A 389 -31.29 -13.84 -25.52
C GLY A 389 -30.35 -14.93 -25.02
N VAL A 390 -30.87 -16.16 -24.95
CA VAL A 390 -30.07 -17.33 -24.60
C VAL A 390 -29.21 -17.74 -25.80
N GLY A 391 -27.89 -17.70 -25.65
CA GLY A 391 -26.92 -18.18 -26.63
C GLY A 391 -26.21 -19.44 -26.16
N LEU A 392 -25.70 -20.22 -27.10
CA LEU A 392 -24.82 -21.37 -26.84
C LEU A 392 -23.55 -21.23 -27.67
N ILE A 393 -22.39 -21.22 -27.02
CA ILE A 393 -21.10 -21.32 -27.69
C ILE A 393 -20.57 -22.75 -27.57
N GLU A 394 -20.23 -23.36 -28.70
CA GLU A 394 -19.59 -24.67 -28.77
C GLU A 394 -18.26 -24.56 -29.52
N LEU A 395 -17.24 -25.26 -29.03
CA LEU A 395 -15.95 -25.40 -29.67
C LEU A 395 -15.65 -26.89 -29.81
N PHE A 396 -15.32 -27.34 -31.02
CA PHE A 396 -14.92 -28.71 -31.31
C PHE A 396 -13.52 -28.67 -31.91
N VAL A 397 -12.60 -29.48 -31.40
CA VAL A 397 -11.35 -29.74 -32.10
C VAL A 397 -11.63 -30.81 -33.14
N VAL A 398 -11.38 -30.51 -34.40
CA VAL A 398 -11.67 -31.38 -35.53
C VAL A 398 -10.36 -31.70 -36.25
N GLU A 399 -10.15 -32.97 -36.60
CA GLU A 399 -8.95 -33.44 -37.31
C GLU A 399 -9.14 -33.42 -38.83
#